data_AF-A0A9E2P7B3-F1
#
_entry.id   AF-A0A9E2P7B3-F1
#
_cell.length_a   1.000
_cell.length_b   1.000
_cell.length_c   1.000
_cell.angle_alpha   90.00
_cell.angle_beta   90.00
_cell.angle_gamma   90.00
#
_symmetry.space_group_name_H-M   'P 1'
#
loop_
_entity.id
_entity.type
_entity.pdbx_description
1 polymer ?
#
loop_
_entity_poly.entity_id
_entity_poly.type
_entity_poly.pdbx_seq_one_letter_code
_entity_poly.pdbx_strand_id
1 'polypeptide(L)'
;NSLYNRIFPTGHGMHATPSEIAVTQAAYPDHIKTADYSPQIAPSGPIRDALDYRARFPDGRIGSDPAQASPEKGRTIIEAAVPALLKDVADFSNEVLPAT
;
A
#
# COMPACT_ATOMS: atom_id res chain seq x y z
N ASN A 1 -6.59 11.71 -3.98
CA ASN A 1 -5.61 11.17 -3.00
C ASN A 1 -5.92 11.56 -1.53
N SER A 2 -7.19 11.81 -1.16
CA SER A 2 -7.56 12.30 0.18
C SER A 2 -7.88 11.19 1.20
N LEU A 3 -8.04 9.94 0.77
CA LEU A 3 -8.32 8.82 1.68
C LEU A 3 -7.07 8.42 2.46
N TYR A 4 -6.00 8.04 1.76
CA TYR A 4 -4.75 7.57 2.37
C TYR A 4 -4.11 8.61 3.30
N ASN A 5 -4.04 9.88 2.90
CA ASN A 5 -3.53 10.95 3.76
C ASN A 5 -4.34 11.14 5.06
N ARG A 6 -5.59 10.70 5.10
CA ARG A 6 -6.47 10.80 6.27
C ARG A 6 -6.29 9.62 7.22
N ILE A 7 -6.13 8.42 6.67
CA ILE A 7 -6.04 7.17 7.46
C ILE A 7 -4.59 6.76 7.79
N PHE A 8 -3.61 7.31 7.06
CA PHE A 8 -2.17 7.16 7.24
C PHE A 8 -1.48 8.54 7.09
N PRO A 9 -1.61 9.43 8.10
CA PRO A 9 -1.19 10.83 7.99
C PRO A 9 0.33 11.02 7.83
N THR A 10 1.13 10.07 8.31
CA THR A 10 2.59 10.06 8.20
C THR A 10 3.06 8.64 7.89
N GLY A 11 4.25 8.49 7.31
CA GLY A 11 4.85 7.15 7.14
C GLY A 11 4.07 6.19 6.24
N HIS A 12 3.33 6.67 5.23
CA HIS A 12 2.74 5.75 4.25
C HIS A 12 3.84 5.01 3.47
N GLY A 13 4.86 5.75 3.02
CA GLY A 13 6.00 5.18 2.32
C GLY A 13 5.67 4.63 0.93
N MET A 14 6.58 3.79 0.44
CA MET A 14 6.57 3.21 -0.91
C MET A 14 6.45 1.69 -0.92
N HIS A 15 6.91 0.98 0.11
CA HIS A 15 6.81 -0.48 0.19
C HIS A 15 6.65 -0.98 1.61
N ALA A 16 5.92 -2.09 1.76
CA ALA A 16 5.35 -2.54 3.04
C ALA A 16 4.56 -1.39 3.69
N THR A 17 3.82 -0.65 2.85
CA THR A 17 3.03 0.50 3.26
C THR A 17 1.91 0.05 4.21
N PRO A 18 1.46 0.92 5.14
CA PRO A 18 0.35 0.55 6.01
C PRO A 18 -0.96 0.29 5.23
N SER A 19 -1.12 0.78 3.99
CA SER A 19 -2.27 0.45 3.14
C SER A 19 -2.20 -0.96 2.56
N GLU A 20 -1.05 -1.37 2.02
CA GLU A 20 -0.81 -2.75 1.55
C GLU A 20 -1.06 -3.75 2.69
N ILE A 21 -0.51 -3.46 3.87
CA ILE A 21 -0.70 -4.30 5.05
C ILE A 21 -2.17 -4.28 5.49
N ALA A 22 -2.83 -3.13 5.58
CA ALA A 22 -4.23 -3.05 5.99
C ALA A 22 -5.17 -3.86 5.08
N VAL A 23 -5.02 -3.75 3.75
CA VAL A 23 -5.81 -4.55 2.79
C VAL A 23 -5.56 -6.04 2.99
N THR A 24 -4.30 -6.44 3.20
CA THR A 24 -3.94 -7.84 3.47
C THR A 24 -4.57 -8.35 4.76
N GLN A 25 -4.54 -7.57 5.84
CA GLN A 25 -5.16 -7.94 7.12
C GLN A 25 -6.69 -8.03 7.01
N ALA A 26 -7.32 -7.18 6.19
CA ALA A 26 -8.76 -7.26 5.94
C ALA A 26 -9.17 -8.54 5.18
N ALA A 27 -8.34 -8.98 4.22
CA ALA A 27 -8.59 -10.20 3.45
C ALA A 27 -8.23 -11.48 4.24
N TYR A 28 -7.20 -11.42 5.08
CA TYR A 28 -6.65 -12.56 5.80
C TYR A 28 -6.45 -12.25 7.29
N PRO A 29 -7.54 -12.08 8.07
CA PRO A 29 -7.47 -11.70 9.48
C PRO A 29 -6.73 -12.72 10.34
N ASP A 30 -6.74 -14.00 9.98
CA ASP A 30 -6.02 -15.06 10.70
C ASP A 30 -4.50 -15.07 10.45
N HIS A 31 -4.01 -14.21 9.54
CA HIS A 31 -2.60 -14.12 9.16
C HIS A 31 -1.92 -12.82 9.61
N ILE A 32 -2.57 -12.02 10.46
CA ILE A 32 -1.99 -10.80 11.02
C ILE A 32 -0.69 -11.14 11.78
N LYS A 33 0.39 -10.42 11.45
CA LYS A 33 1.71 -10.58 12.07
C LYS A 33 2.05 -9.35 12.90
N THR A 34 2.85 -9.58 13.95
CA THR A 34 3.48 -8.53 14.75
C THR A 34 5.00 -8.58 14.53
N ALA A 35 5.62 -7.41 14.50
CA ALA A 35 7.06 -7.24 14.38
C ALA A 35 7.49 -5.96 15.11
N ASP A 36 8.76 -5.87 15.49
CA ASP A 36 9.34 -4.63 15.98
C ASP A 36 9.76 -3.75 14.78
N TYR A 37 9.15 -2.57 14.66
CA TYR A 37 9.42 -1.63 13.58
C TYR A 37 10.36 -0.54 14.09
N SER A 38 11.66 -0.78 13.96
CA SER A 38 12.70 0.18 14.36
C SER A 38 13.63 0.51 13.19
N PRO A 39 13.74 1.79 12.77
CA PRO A 39 12.93 2.93 13.22
C PRO A 39 11.44 2.77 12.86
N GLN A 40 10.56 3.50 13.55
CA GLN A 40 9.10 3.42 13.32
C GLN A 40 8.74 3.68 11.85
N ILE A 41 9.24 4.77 11.28
CA ILE A 41 9.18 5.03 9.83
C ILE A 41 10.51 4.57 9.22
N ALA A 42 10.45 3.63 8.28
CA ALA A 42 11.63 3.11 7.60
C ALA A 42 12.37 4.18 6.75
N PRO A 43 13.67 4.01 6.46
CA PRO A 43 14.37 4.87 5.52
C PRO A 43 13.75 4.85 4.12
N SER A 44 13.92 5.95 3.36
CA SER A 44 13.53 6.06 1.95
C SER A 44 14.77 6.24 1.08
N GLY A 45 14.73 5.74 -0.15
CA GLY A 45 15.83 5.86 -1.10
C GLY A 45 15.51 5.27 -2.47
N PRO A 46 16.45 5.32 -3.42
CA PRO A 46 16.27 4.74 -4.74
C PRO A 46 16.26 3.20 -4.68
N ILE A 47 15.56 2.59 -5.63
CA ILE A 47 15.55 1.14 -5.86
C ILE A 47 16.57 0.81 -6.96
N ARG A 48 17.48 -0.14 -6.71
CA ARG A 48 18.48 -0.63 -7.67
C ARG A 48 18.44 -2.16 -7.74
N ASP A 49 19.59 -2.81 -7.83
CA ASP A 49 19.68 -4.27 -7.76
C ASP A 49 19.34 -4.81 -6.36
N ALA A 50 19.17 -6.13 -6.28
CA ALA A 50 18.74 -6.80 -5.05
C ALA A 50 19.76 -6.69 -3.89
N LEU A 51 21.06 -6.63 -4.18
CA LEU A 51 22.09 -6.52 -3.14
C LEU A 51 22.10 -5.11 -2.55
N ASP A 52 22.03 -4.09 -3.40
CA ASP A 52 21.87 -2.69 -2.97
C ASP A 52 20.54 -2.49 -2.24
N TYR A 53 19.44 -3.10 -2.72
CA TYR A 53 18.14 -3.06 -2.04
C TYR A 53 18.24 -3.57 -0.61
N ARG A 54 18.80 -4.78 -0.42
CA ARG A 54 18.96 -5.37 0.91
C ARG A 54 19.88 -4.55 1.82
N ALA A 55 20.92 -3.94 1.25
CA ALA A 55 21.82 -3.06 2.01
C ALA A 55 21.13 -1.77 2.47
N ARG A 56 20.25 -1.19 1.64
CA ARG A 56 19.51 0.05 1.95
C ARG A 56 18.28 -0.17 2.83
N PHE A 57 17.58 -1.28 2.63
CA PHE A 57 16.31 -1.60 3.27
C PHE A 57 16.41 -2.99 3.94
N PRO A 58 17.11 -3.11 5.09
CA PRO A 58 17.42 -4.42 5.67
C PRO A 58 16.21 -5.26 6.08
N ASP A 59 15.12 -4.61 6.49
CA ASP A 59 13.82 -5.24 6.81
C ASP A 59 12.83 -5.17 5.64
N GLY A 60 13.29 -4.69 4.48
CA GLY A 60 12.52 -4.56 3.25
C GLY A 60 11.60 -3.34 3.18
N ARG A 61 11.34 -2.62 4.29
CA ARG A 61 10.45 -1.45 4.28
C ARG A 61 11.09 -0.26 3.57
N ILE A 62 10.26 0.55 2.90
CA ILE A 62 10.71 1.80 2.27
C ILE A 62 9.79 2.95 2.70
N GLY A 63 10.29 3.84 3.55
CA GLY A 63 9.57 5.05 3.98
C GLY A 63 8.31 4.80 4.81
N SER A 64 8.04 3.56 5.20
CA SER A 64 6.74 3.11 5.72
C SER A 64 6.75 2.82 7.21
N ASP A 65 5.62 3.09 7.85
CA ASP A 65 5.25 2.69 9.20
C ASP A 65 4.03 1.73 9.11
N PRO A 66 4.27 0.41 9.01
CA PRO A 66 3.20 -0.58 8.88
C PRO A 66 2.35 -0.71 10.13
N ALA A 67 2.79 -0.20 11.29
CA ALA A 67 2.06 -0.32 12.56
C ALA A 67 0.72 0.42 12.53
N GLN A 68 0.52 1.34 11.59
CA GLN A 68 -0.74 2.06 11.42
C GLN A 68 -1.84 1.22 10.75
N ALA A 69 -1.52 0.05 10.22
CA ALA A 69 -2.48 -0.83 9.54
C ALA A 69 -3.49 -1.44 10.51
N SER A 70 -4.73 -1.60 10.04
CA SER A 70 -5.75 -2.40 10.71
C SER A 70 -6.70 -3.02 9.68
N PRO A 71 -7.37 -4.14 9.99
CA PRO A 71 -8.39 -4.73 9.11
C PRO A 71 -9.50 -3.73 8.72
N GLU A 72 -9.90 -2.85 9.64
CA GLU A 72 -10.96 -1.85 9.41
C GLU A 72 -10.52 -0.81 8.38
N LYS A 73 -9.28 -0.31 8.49
CA LYS A 73 -8.71 0.59 7.48
C LYS A 73 -8.58 -0.10 6.13
N GLY A 74 -8.21 -1.38 6.14
CA GLY A 74 -8.17 -2.22 4.93
C GLY A 74 -9.53 -2.33 4.26
N ARG A 75 -10.58 -2.54 5.05
CA ARG A 75 -11.96 -2.59 4.56
C ARG A 75 -12.41 -1.27 3.94
N THR A 76 -12.10 -0.14 4.57
CA THR A 76 -12.34 1.19 3.99
C THR A 76 -11.66 1.36 2.63
N ILE A 77 -10.42 0.87 2.48
CA ILE A 77 -9.70 0.91 1.20
C ILE A 77 -10.40 0.03 0.16
N ILE A 78 -10.76 -1.20 0.51
CA ILE A 78 -11.45 -2.14 -0.39
C ILE A 78 -12.80 -1.55 -0.86
N GLU A 79 -13.58 -1.00 0.07
CA GLU A 79 -14.90 -0.40 -0.23
C GLU A 79 -14.79 0.81 -1.16
N ALA A 80 -13.68 1.56 -1.12
CA ALA A 80 -13.42 2.64 -2.07
C ALA A 80 -12.84 2.14 -3.40
N ALA A 81 -11.94 1.16 -3.37
CA ALA A 81 -11.20 0.70 -4.54
C ALA A 81 -12.04 -0.17 -5.49
N VAL A 82 -12.92 -1.04 -4.95
CA VAL A 82 -13.76 -1.94 -5.76
C VAL A 82 -14.66 -1.19 -6.75
N PRO A 83 -15.52 -0.25 -6.33
CA PRO A 83 -16.38 0.46 -7.27
C PRO A 83 -15.59 1.36 -8.23
N ALA A 84 -14.47 1.94 -7.79
CA ALA A 84 -13.60 2.73 -8.65
C ALA A 84 -12.99 1.89 -9.78
N LEU A 85 -12.44 0.71 -9.45
CA LEU A 85 -11.86 -0.20 -10.43
C LEU A 85 -12.92 -0.73 -11.42
N LEU A 86 -14.12 -1.08 -10.93
CA LEU A 86 -15.23 -1.50 -11.80
C LEU A 86 -15.60 -0.40 -12.80
N LYS A 87 -15.62 0.86 -12.36
CA LYS A 87 -15.86 2.00 -13.23
C LYS A 87 -14.74 2.18 -14.26
N ASP A 88 -13.48 2.17 -13.82
CA ASP A 88 -12.33 2.34 -14.71
C ASP A 88 -12.27 1.25 -15.79
N VAL A 89 -12.57 -0.01 -15.43
CA VAL A 89 -12.65 -1.12 -16.39
C VAL A 89 -13.81 -0.93 -17.37
N ALA A 90 -14.97 -0.47 -16.90
CA ALA A 90 -16.12 -0.20 -17.76
C ALA A 90 -15.85 0.95 -18.73
N ASP A 91 -15.22 2.04 -18.25
CA ASP A 91 -14.85 3.18 -19.08
C ASP A 91 -13.83 2.76 -20.15
N PHE A 92 -12.77 2.04 -19.76
CA PHE A 92 -11.77 1.50 -20.68
C PHE A 92 -12.39 0.60 -21.74
N SER A 93 -13.32 -0.28 -21.36
CA SER A 93 -14.00 -1.20 -22.29
C SER A 93 -14.89 -0.47 -23.30
N ASN A 94 -15.31 0.76 -23.00
CA ASN A 94 -16.13 1.61 -23.86
C ASN A 94 -15.30 2.66 -24.63
N GLU A 95 -13.97 2.66 -24.52
CA GLU A 95 -13.12 3.60 -25.25
C GLU A 95 -13.29 3.43 -26.76
N VAL A 96 -13.48 4.54 -27.46
CA VAL A 96 -13.50 4.57 -28.92
C VAL A 96 -12.05 4.60 -29.40
N LEU A 97 -11.65 3.57 -30.15
CA LEU A 97 -10.32 3.52 -30.75
C LEU A 97 -10.07 4.75 -31.65
N PRO A 98 -8.83 5.26 -31.72
CA PRO A 98 -8.50 6.35 -32.62
C PRO A 98 -8.91 6.00 -34.04
N ALA A 99 -9.51 6.96 -34.75
CA ALA A 99 -9.77 6.80 -36.18
C ALA A 99 -8.44 6.58 -36.91
N THR A 100 -8.37 5.50 -37.70
CA THR A 100 -7.26 5.20 -38.61
C THR A 100 -7.21 6.20 -39.76
#